data_AF-A0A6J5K2W6-F1
#
_entry.id   AF-A0A6J5K2W6-F1
#
_cell.length_a   1.000
_cell.length_b   1.000
_cell.length_c   1.000
_cell.angle_alpha   90.00
_cell.angle_beta   90.00
_cell.angle_gamma   90.00
#
_symmetry.space_group_name_H-M   'P 1'
#
loop_
_entity.id
_entity.type
_entity.pdbx_description
1 polymer ?
#
loop_
_entity_poly.entity_id
_entity_poly.type
_entity_poly.pdbx_seq_one_letter_code
_entity_poly.pdbx_strand_id
1 'polypeptide(L)'
;MWQQYSDAVLEREYSPSSVASNYPAVVAAYSAKSEAISASLVSYRVPYGASADEYSIVFPALSRFRRDAIVIFIHGGYWQELSAEDSCFPAREFVERGVGFAAVNYTLAPAANLETMVQQCANAIRAIAVAHPEAKLVIAGSSAGAHLAAMTATLDGDAGLAVRVKGYVLASGVYDLRPIVRTYVNQPLHLTPESAVAVSPMFVRPRNRVPALVCWGEHETAEFKRQSRDYAQHLSDHDVPVRLLEIAGRNHFDILFDLAAPSTEFGAAVDLLIGAHAMAANRKRVIPEVRNPALELSLVRDIDISTNESRDEAVNTTAGEPMVSFEGKSNPYIDYHRNDLLLSIQHMRSEGHDEMVFILMTQCKELTFKAIHYELYNMQLRIRKDDVSGALELAPRVKRLFEYLVKTWDVLSTITTHGFNEFRNHLGVSSGQQSYIYRHVEFILGNKSKRLAAAHSNNPDVYPQLKESLNSPSLYDDVLALLHRRGVPVPEVALKRDWSETYESNPEVEKAWLTVYADPSPDNDLYVVGEALIEIADLFSQYRWRHFTSVERILGFKPGTGGSAGVGWLKHVVEHRFFPELWSIRTVLGA
;
A
#
# COMPACT_ATOMS: atom_id res chain seq x y z
N MET A 1 -25.34 35.94 -7.53
CA MET A 1 -25.35 36.15 -6.06
C MET A 1 -24.32 37.23 -5.68
N TRP A 2 -23.03 37.05 -6.00
CA TRP A 2 -21.96 38.02 -5.72
C TRP A 2 -22.16 39.44 -6.31
N GLN A 3 -22.89 39.60 -7.43
CA GLN A 3 -23.13 40.92 -8.04
C GLN A 3 -23.86 41.90 -7.11
N GLN A 4 -24.61 41.38 -6.12
CA GLN A 4 -25.35 42.17 -5.14
C GLN A 4 -24.50 42.50 -3.89
N TYR A 5 -23.29 41.94 -3.77
CA TYR A 5 -22.40 42.22 -2.66
C TYR A 5 -21.77 43.61 -2.81
N SER A 6 -21.65 44.32 -1.68
CA SER A 6 -20.79 45.49 -1.59
C SER A 6 -19.32 45.07 -1.74
N ASP A 7 -18.46 46.00 -2.12
CA ASP A 7 -17.02 45.72 -2.28
C ASP A 7 -16.44 45.14 -0.99
N ALA A 8 -16.77 45.70 0.18
CA ALA A 8 -16.31 45.18 1.47
C ALA A 8 -16.73 43.73 1.76
N VAL A 9 -17.92 43.31 1.31
CA VAL A 9 -18.35 41.91 1.45
C VAL A 9 -17.57 41.02 0.49
N LEU A 10 -17.37 41.45 -0.77
CA LEU A 10 -16.55 40.71 -1.72
C LEU A 10 -15.12 40.54 -1.21
N GLU A 11 -14.50 41.60 -0.70
CA GLU A 11 -13.14 41.53 -0.16
C GLU A 11 -13.03 40.50 0.97
N ARG A 12 -14.03 40.44 1.85
CA ARG A 12 -14.06 39.42 2.91
C ARG A 12 -14.25 38.01 2.36
N GLU A 13 -15.21 37.82 1.45
CA GLU A 13 -15.50 36.49 0.88
C GLU A 13 -14.33 35.95 0.03
N TYR A 14 -13.53 36.83 -0.57
CA TYR A 14 -12.29 36.50 -1.28
C TYR A 14 -11.03 36.75 -0.44
N SER A 15 -11.17 36.72 0.89
CA SER A 15 -10.06 36.72 1.82
C SER A 15 -10.23 35.52 2.76
N PRO A 16 -9.68 34.34 2.40
CA PRO A 16 -9.80 33.13 3.23
C PRO A 16 -9.20 33.29 4.63
N SER A 17 -8.24 34.19 4.80
CA SER A 17 -7.69 34.56 6.11
C SER A 17 -8.72 35.18 7.05
N SER A 18 -9.84 35.71 6.54
CA SER A 18 -10.94 36.26 7.35
C SER A 18 -11.63 35.21 8.23
N VAL A 19 -11.53 33.93 7.88
CA VAL A 19 -12.10 32.80 8.63
C VAL A 19 -11.05 31.81 9.17
N ALA A 20 -9.76 32.07 8.93
CA ALA A 20 -8.65 31.23 9.33
C ALA A 20 -7.57 32.03 10.08
N SER A 21 -7.77 32.26 11.38
CA SER A 21 -6.87 33.09 12.20
C SER A 21 -5.45 32.52 12.37
N ASN A 22 -5.27 31.21 12.21
CA ASN A 22 -3.99 30.51 12.29
C ASN A 22 -3.20 30.50 10.97
N TYR A 23 -3.71 31.10 9.88
CA TYR A 23 -3.08 31.00 8.56
C TYR A 23 -1.60 31.40 8.51
N PRO A 24 -1.08 32.42 9.25
CA PRO A 24 0.32 32.79 9.13
C PRO A 24 1.25 31.65 9.60
N ALA A 25 0.85 30.94 10.65
CA ALA A 25 1.58 29.78 11.15
C ALA A 25 1.50 28.59 10.19
N VAL A 26 0.34 28.38 9.54
CA VAL A 26 0.16 27.32 8.55
C VAL A 26 1.01 27.58 7.30
N VAL A 27 1.02 28.81 6.79
CA VAL A 27 1.83 29.20 5.62
C VAL A 27 3.33 29.10 5.94
N ALA A 28 3.77 29.55 7.13
CA ALA A 28 5.16 29.35 7.56
C ALA A 28 5.55 27.87 7.66
N ALA A 29 4.59 27.01 8.05
CA ALA A 29 4.81 25.57 8.10
C ALA A 29 4.97 24.94 6.71
N TYR A 30 4.44 25.52 5.63
CA TYR A 30 4.67 25.04 4.27
C TYR A 30 6.16 25.10 3.93
N SER A 31 6.77 26.27 4.05
CA SER A 31 8.19 26.47 3.75
C SER A 31 9.08 25.61 4.64
N ALA A 32 8.84 25.61 5.96
CA ALA A 32 9.65 24.85 6.91
C ALA A 32 9.59 23.33 6.65
N LYS A 33 8.39 22.78 6.37
CA LYS A 33 8.24 21.36 6.03
C LYS A 33 8.88 21.05 4.68
N SER A 34 8.65 21.89 3.67
CA SER A 34 9.18 21.68 2.32
C SER A 34 10.71 21.73 2.26
N GLU A 35 11.34 22.61 3.04
CA GLU A 35 12.80 22.67 3.20
C GLU A 35 13.33 21.37 3.81
N ALA A 36 12.71 20.88 4.90
CA ALA A 36 13.06 19.61 5.53
C ALA A 36 12.89 18.41 4.58
N ILE A 37 11.85 18.41 3.76
CA ILE A 37 11.63 17.38 2.73
C ILE A 37 12.72 17.44 1.66
N SER A 38 13.02 18.63 1.13
CA SER A 38 14.02 18.81 0.08
C SER A 38 15.43 18.47 0.54
N ALA A 39 15.74 18.65 1.83
CA ALA A 39 17.02 18.26 2.42
C ALA A 39 17.15 16.74 2.65
N SER A 40 16.02 16.02 2.75
CA SER A 40 16.01 14.60 3.15
C SER A 40 15.64 13.62 2.03
N LEU A 41 15.07 14.09 0.92
CA LEU A 41 14.70 13.28 -0.24
C LEU A 41 15.52 13.67 -1.47
N VAL A 42 15.77 12.67 -2.33
CA VAL A 42 16.34 12.94 -3.65
C VAL A 42 15.29 13.63 -4.50
N SER A 43 15.65 14.77 -5.09
CA SER A 43 14.83 15.50 -6.04
C SER A 43 15.69 16.07 -7.17
N TYR A 44 15.06 16.46 -8.26
CA TYR A 44 15.71 17.18 -9.36
C TYR A 44 14.75 18.15 -10.01
N ARG A 45 15.30 19.15 -10.71
CA ARG A 45 14.52 20.15 -11.43
C ARG A 45 14.26 19.71 -12.87
N VAL A 46 13.02 19.88 -13.33
CA VAL A 46 12.61 19.75 -14.72
C VAL A 46 12.28 21.14 -15.27
N PRO A 47 13.15 21.75 -16.07
CA PRO A 47 12.83 23.01 -16.74
C PRO A 47 11.80 22.78 -17.85
N TYR A 48 10.90 23.73 -18.06
CA TYR A 48 9.88 23.65 -19.10
C TYR A 48 9.72 24.93 -19.93
N GLY A 49 10.57 25.93 -19.69
CA GLY A 49 10.59 27.19 -20.44
C GLY A 49 11.92 27.93 -20.26
N ALA A 50 11.95 29.18 -20.72
CA ALA A 50 13.17 30.00 -20.77
C ALA A 50 13.31 30.97 -19.60
N SER A 51 12.22 31.28 -18.89
CA SER A 51 12.25 32.09 -17.68
C SER A 51 12.86 31.31 -16.51
N ALA A 52 13.49 32.02 -15.58
CA ALA A 52 14.03 31.45 -14.35
C ALA A 52 12.93 30.80 -13.47
N ASP A 53 11.67 31.20 -13.66
CA ASP A 53 10.53 30.66 -12.92
C ASP A 53 9.95 29.38 -13.54
N GLU A 54 10.38 29.00 -14.75
CA GLU A 54 9.77 27.91 -15.53
C GLU A 54 10.42 26.55 -15.26
N TYR A 55 10.20 26.05 -14.04
CA TYR A 55 10.68 24.73 -13.61
C TYR A 55 9.71 24.01 -12.66
N SER A 56 9.87 22.69 -12.57
CA SER A 56 9.21 21.87 -11.55
C SER A 56 10.25 21.13 -10.72
N ILE A 57 10.01 20.97 -9.43
CA ILE A 57 10.82 20.12 -8.55
C ILE A 57 10.16 18.74 -8.50
N VAL A 58 10.87 17.72 -8.95
CA VAL A 58 10.37 16.34 -9.03
C VAL A 58 11.06 15.46 -8.01
N PHE A 59 10.23 14.75 -7.23
CA PHE A 59 10.61 13.71 -6.29
C PHE A 59 10.19 12.36 -6.88
N PRO A 60 11.14 11.52 -7.35
CA PRO A 60 10.82 10.22 -7.91
C PRO A 60 10.33 9.25 -6.82
N ALA A 61 9.41 8.35 -7.18
CA ALA A 61 8.96 7.28 -6.31
C ALA A 61 10.12 6.40 -5.81
N LEU A 62 10.11 6.03 -4.52
CA LEU A 62 11.11 5.10 -3.98
C LEU A 62 10.91 3.70 -4.59
N SER A 63 12.02 3.09 -5.04
CA SER A 63 12.03 2.00 -6.03
C SER A 63 11.42 0.65 -5.60
N ARG A 64 10.89 0.52 -4.38
CA ARG A 64 10.43 -0.77 -3.85
C ARG A 64 8.96 -1.08 -4.15
N PHE A 65 8.17 -0.10 -4.62
CA PHE A 65 6.74 -0.24 -4.94
C PHE A 65 6.25 0.79 -5.99
N ARG A 66 7.01 1.06 -7.07
CA ARG A 66 6.59 2.08 -8.06
C ARG A 66 5.19 1.79 -8.58
N ARG A 67 4.28 2.76 -8.45
CA ARG A 67 2.90 2.71 -8.96
C ARG A 67 2.74 3.37 -10.33
N ASP A 68 3.87 3.70 -10.97
CA ASP A 68 3.94 4.44 -12.22
C ASP A 68 2.97 5.64 -12.24
N ALA A 69 2.92 6.39 -11.13
CA ALA A 69 2.06 7.55 -10.98
C ALA A 69 2.84 8.74 -10.42
N ILE A 70 2.51 9.95 -10.88
CA ILE A 70 3.04 11.21 -10.36
C ILE A 70 1.88 12.16 -10.05
N VAL A 71 1.87 12.69 -8.82
CA VAL A 71 1.02 13.82 -8.45
C VAL A 71 1.74 15.11 -8.79
N ILE A 72 1.19 15.91 -9.69
CA ILE A 72 1.72 17.22 -10.08
C ILE A 72 0.92 18.28 -9.35
N PHE A 73 1.55 19.00 -8.43
CA PHE A 73 0.92 20.01 -7.59
C PHE A 73 1.25 21.43 -8.05
N ILE A 74 0.21 22.23 -8.25
CA ILE A 74 0.28 23.66 -8.59
C ILE A 74 -0.13 24.47 -7.36
N HIS A 75 0.79 25.32 -6.89
CA HIS A 75 0.61 26.05 -5.64
C HIS A 75 -0.42 27.18 -5.74
N GLY A 76 -0.92 27.61 -4.57
CA GLY A 76 -1.85 28.73 -4.41
C GLY A 76 -1.13 30.08 -4.30
N GLY A 77 -1.61 30.92 -3.37
CA GLY A 77 -1.02 32.24 -3.10
C GLY A 77 -1.59 33.38 -3.95
N TYR A 78 -2.86 33.28 -4.37
CA TYR A 78 -3.54 34.29 -5.19
C TYR A 78 -2.76 34.73 -6.43
N TRP A 79 -2.01 33.81 -7.04
CA TRP A 79 -1.13 34.05 -8.21
C TRP A 79 -0.01 35.08 -7.96
N GLN A 80 0.24 35.43 -6.71
CA GLN A 80 1.13 36.51 -6.27
C GLN A 80 2.23 36.05 -5.31
N GLU A 81 2.03 34.91 -4.66
CA GLU A 81 2.89 34.41 -3.60
C GLU A 81 3.12 32.89 -3.74
N LEU A 82 3.99 32.37 -2.88
CA LEU A 82 4.46 30.99 -2.82
C LEU A 82 5.30 30.58 -4.03
N SER A 83 5.88 29.38 -3.93
CA SER A 83 6.78 28.80 -4.91
C SER A 83 6.66 27.28 -4.94
N ALA A 84 7.35 26.64 -5.90
CA ALA A 84 7.56 25.19 -5.84
C ALA A 84 8.29 24.78 -4.54
N GLU A 85 9.26 25.57 -4.09
CA GLU A 85 10.02 25.33 -2.86
C GLU A 85 9.13 25.34 -1.63
N ASP A 86 8.11 26.21 -1.58
CA ASP A 86 7.16 26.22 -0.46
C ASP A 86 6.20 25.02 -0.49
N SER A 87 6.11 24.31 -1.59
CA SER A 87 5.04 23.35 -1.88
C SER A 87 5.49 21.88 -1.96
N CYS A 88 6.69 21.57 -1.49
CA CYS A 88 7.25 20.22 -1.48
C CYS A 88 6.80 19.36 -0.28
N PHE A 89 6.16 19.95 0.73
CA PHE A 89 5.79 19.27 1.98
C PHE A 89 4.98 17.96 1.85
N PRO A 90 4.13 17.71 0.83
CA PRO A 90 3.44 16.43 0.68
C PRO A 90 4.28 15.31 0.04
N ALA A 91 5.50 15.62 -0.44
CA ALA A 91 6.24 14.71 -1.31
C ALA A 91 6.62 13.40 -0.60
N ARG A 92 7.03 13.48 0.67
CA ARG A 92 7.49 12.30 1.44
C ARG A 92 6.43 11.21 1.47
N GLU A 93 5.21 11.58 1.84
CA GLU A 93 4.10 10.66 1.97
C GLU A 93 3.78 10.00 0.64
N PHE A 94 3.87 10.70 -0.49
CA PHE A 94 3.71 10.09 -1.81
C PHE A 94 4.88 9.16 -2.18
N VAL A 95 6.13 9.63 -2.05
CA VAL A 95 7.28 8.84 -2.53
C VAL A 95 7.50 7.57 -1.72
N GLU A 96 7.24 7.60 -0.41
CA GLU A 96 7.32 6.44 0.47
C GLU A 96 6.23 5.41 0.15
N ARG A 97 5.12 5.84 -0.45
CA ARG A 97 4.02 4.99 -0.97
C ARG A 97 4.19 4.60 -2.44
N GLY A 98 5.36 4.90 -3.03
CA GLY A 98 5.69 4.50 -4.41
C GLY A 98 5.05 5.36 -5.50
N VAL A 99 4.59 6.57 -5.15
CA VAL A 99 4.02 7.57 -6.08
C VAL A 99 4.96 8.76 -6.16
N GLY A 100 5.33 9.19 -7.37
CA GLY A 100 6.16 10.38 -7.53
C GLY A 100 5.38 11.66 -7.19
N PHE A 101 6.09 12.71 -6.84
CA PHE A 101 5.49 14.02 -6.57
C PHE A 101 6.26 15.10 -7.34
N ALA A 102 5.55 16.06 -7.92
CA ALA A 102 6.15 17.20 -8.60
C ALA A 102 5.49 18.50 -8.14
N ALA A 103 6.28 19.45 -7.64
CA ALA A 103 5.83 20.81 -7.35
C ALA A 103 6.15 21.71 -8.55
N VAL A 104 5.13 22.37 -9.11
CA VAL A 104 5.25 23.28 -10.25
C VAL A 104 5.48 24.69 -9.75
N ASN A 105 6.56 25.34 -10.20
CA ASN A 105 6.72 26.79 -10.06
C ASN A 105 6.09 27.48 -11.28
N TYR A 106 5.81 28.78 -11.24
CA TYR A 106 5.44 29.59 -12.41
C TYR A 106 5.67 31.08 -12.10
N THR A 107 5.69 31.93 -13.13
CA THR A 107 5.89 33.38 -12.94
C THR A 107 4.66 34.00 -12.28
N LEU A 108 4.86 34.76 -11.21
CA LEU A 108 3.80 35.39 -10.42
C LEU A 108 3.39 36.76 -10.98
N ALA A 109 2.20 37.22 -10.62
CA ALA A 109 1.76 38.58 -10.90
C ALA A 109 2.56 39.58 -10.03
N PRO A 110 2.90 40.77 -10.55
CA PRO A 110 2.49 41.35 -11.84
C PRO A 110 3.40 40.99 -13.03
N ALA A 111 4.41 40.14 -12.85
CA ALA A 111 5.37 39.81 -13.91
C ALA A 111 4.76 38.95 -15.03
N ALA A 112 3.69 38.21 -14.76
CA ALA A 112 2.89 37.49 -15.75
C ALA A 112 1.39 37.71 -15.51
N ASN A 113 0.59 37.59 -16.59
CA ASN A 113 -0.87 37.52 -16.51
C ASN A 113 -1.36 36.07 -16.39
N LEU A 114 -2.64 35.88 -16.08
CA LEU A 114 -3.20 34.54 -15.84
C LEU A 114 -3.15 33.63 -17.08
N GLU A 115 -3.32 34.17 -18.29
CA GLU A 115 -3.18 33.41 -19.53
C GLU A 115 -1.77 32.81 -19.67
N THR A 116 -0.75 33.60 -19.33
CA THR A 116 0.66 33.14 -19.33
C THR A 116 0.86 32.04 -18.28
N MET A 117 0.34 32.23 -17.06
CA MET A 117 0.47 31.23 -15.99
C MET A 117 -0.21 29.89 -16.35
N VAL A 118 -1.38 29.94 -16.98
CA VAL A 118 -2.08 28.75 -17.49
C VAL A 118 -1.21 28.01 -18.50
N GLN A 119 -0.59 28.74 -19.44
CA GLN A 119 0.29 28.15 -20.44
C GLN A 119 1.58 27.56 -19.81
N GLN A 120 2.15 28.23 -18.82
CA GLN A 120 3.31 27.74 -18.07
C GLN A 120 2.98 26.44 -17.34
N CYS A 121 1.85 26.35 -16.65
CA CYS A 121 1.42 25.12 -15.98
C CYS A 121 1.19 23.97 -16.97
N ALA A 122 0.58 24.25 -18.14
CA ALA A 122 0.41 23.26 -19.18
C ALA A 122 1.74 22.75 -19.74
N ASN A 123 2.73 23.64 -19.90
CA ASN A 123 4.08 23.28 -20.33
C ASN A 123 4.81 22.45 -19.25
N ALA A 124 4.65 22.79 -17.98
CA ALA A 124 5.19 22.02 -16.86
C ALA A 124 4.68 20.58 -16.86
N ILE A 125 3.37 20.39 -16.97
CA ILE A 125 2.74 19.07 -17.06
C ILE A 125 3.31 18.29 -18.25
N ARG A 126 3.43 18.92 -19.43
CA ARG A 126 4.02 18.29 -20.62
C ARG A 126 5.47 17.87 -20.39
N ALA A 127 6.30 18.73 -19.79
CA ALA A 127 7.71 18.45 -19.54
C ALA A 127 7.91 17.30 -18.54
N ILE A 128 7.14 17.28 -17.45
CA ILE A 128 7.12 16.16 -16.49
C ILE A 128 6.72 14.87 -17.20
N ALA A 129 5.68 14.93 -18.03
CA ALA A 129 5.22 13.77 -18.78
C ALA A 129 6.28 13.27 -19.79
N VAL A 130 7.09 14.14 -20.37
CA VAL A 130 8.22 13.73 -21.23
C VAL A 130 9.35 13.11 -20.40
N ALA A 131 9.67 13.68 -19.24
CA ALA A 131 10.68 13.13 -18.33
C ALA A 131 10.25 11.78 -17.72
N HIS A 132 8.95 11.51 -17.66
CA HIS A 132 8.35 10.30 -17.10
C HIS A 132 7.34 9.67 -18.07
N PRO A 133 7.82 9.02 -19.15
CA PRO A 133 6.95 8.53 -20.23
C PRO A 133 5.87 7.55 -19.74
N GLU A 134 6.21 6.70 -18.78
CA GLU A 134 5.31 5.66 -18.24
C GLU A 134 4.39 6.14 -17.12
N ALA A 135 4.55 7.37 -16.63
CA ALA A 135 3.79 7.84 -15.47
C ALA A 135 2.33 8.22 -15.84
N LYS A 136 1.39 7.64 -15.10
CA LYS A 136 0.03 8.14 -14.90
C LYS A 136 0.10 9.45 -14.12
N LEU A 137 -0.63 10.48 -14.54
CA LEU A 137 -0.52 11.82 -13.96
C LEU A 137 -1.81 12.19 -13.23
N VAL A 138 -1.70 12.69 -12.01
CA VAL A 138 -2.81 13.34 -11.30
C VAL A 138 -2.44 14.79 -11.08
N ILE A 139 -3.28 15.70 -11.58
CA ILE A 139 -3.02 17.14 -11.51
C ILE A 139 -3.75 17.70 -10.29
N ALA A 140 -3.00 18.20 -9.33
CA ALA A 140 -3.51 18.75 -8.09
C ALA A 140 -3.23 20.25 -8.03
N GLY A 141 -4.13 21.00 -7.40
CA GLY A 141 -3.89 22.39 -7.10
C GLY A 141 -4.74 22.87 -5.94
N SER A 142 -4.30 23.96 -5.31
CA SER A 142 -4.98 24.60 -4.19
C SER A 142 -5.29 26.05 -4.49
N SER A 143 -6.49 26.56 -4.18
CA SER A 143 -6.82 27.98 -4.33
C SER A 143 -6.58 28.47 -5.78
N ALA A 144 -5.77 29.51 -5.95
CA ALA A 144 -5.26 29.98 -7.23
C ALA A 144 -4.59 28.88 -8.09
N GLY A 145 -3.98 27.86 -7.48
CA GLY A 145 -3.42 26.71 -8.16
C GLY A 145 -4.48 25.71 -8.62
N ALA A 146 -5.58 25.56 -7.86
CA ALA A 146 -6.73 24.74 -8.29
C ALA A 146 -7.41 25.38 -9.53
N HIS A 147 -7.45 26.71 -9.57
CA HIS A 147 -7.85 27.46 -10.76
C HIS A 147 -6.96 27.11 -11.97
N LEU A 148 -5.64 27.22 -11.83
CA LEU A 148 -4.70 26.93 -12.91
C LEU A 148 -4.80 25.46 -13.37
N ALA A 149 -4.88 24.52 -12.42
CA ALA A 149 -5.11 23.09 -12.71
C ALA A 149 -6.38 22.89 -13.54
N ALA A 150 -7.50 23.48 -13.13
CA ALA A 150 -8.77 23.42 -13.85
C ALA A 150 -8.68 24.02 -15.27
N MET A 151 -7.98 25.14 -15.44
CA MET A 151 -7.75 25.73 -16.76
C MET A 151 -6.91 24.83 -17.67
N THR A 152 -5.94 24.06 -17.14
CA THR A 152 -5.20 23.11 -17.99
C THR A 152 -6.10 22.02 -18.58
N ALA A 153 -7.22 21.70 -17.95
CA ALA A 153 -8.19 20.73 -18.45
C ALA A 153 -9.02 21.23 -19.65
N THR A 154 -8.98 22.53 -19.93
CA THR A 154 -9.75 23.17 -21.01
C THR A 154 -8.93 23.44 -22.27
N LEU A 155 -7.60 23.33 -22.19
CA LEU A 155 -6.69 23.59 -23.30
C LEU A 155 -6.72 22.48 -24.37
N ASP A 156 -6.37 22.83 -25.61
CA ASP A 156 -6.04 21.87 -26.65
C ASP A 156 -4.81 21.05 -26.22
N GLY A 157 -5.03 19.75 -26.01
CA GLY A 157 -4.01 18.83 -25.52
C GLY A 157 -3.33 18.05 -26.64
N ASP A 158 -2.11 17.60 -26.37
CA ASP A 158 -1.52 16.46 -27.06
C ASP A 158 -2.33 15.20 -26.67
N ALA A 159 -2.87 14.48 -27.66
CA ALA A 159 -3.67 13.29 -27.41
C ALA A 159 -2.92 12.23 -26.57
N GLY A 160 -1.59 12.13 -26.72
CA GLY A 160 -0.75 11.23 -25.92
C GLY A 160 -0.60 11.67 -24.46
N LEU A 161 -0.69 12.98 -24.18
CA LEU A 161 -0.70 13.49 -22.81
C LEU A 161 -2.07 13.29 -22.15
N ALA A 162 -3.16 13.50 -22.90
CA ALA A 162 -4.52 13.37 -22.41
C ALA A 162 -4.84 11.96 -21.87
N VAL A 163 -4.29 10.91 -22.49
CA VAL A 163 -4.47 9.51 -22.04
C VAL A 163 -3.76 9.22 -20.72
N ARG A 164 -2.72 9.98 -20.37
CA ARG A 164 -1.90 9.76 -19.16
C ARG A 164 -2.44 10.49 -17.94
N VAL A 165 -3.16 11.58 -18.11
CA VAL A 165 -3.86 12.24 -16.99
C VAL A 165 -4.99 11.32 -16.51
N LYS A 166 -5.01 10.99 -15.21
CA LYS A 166 -5.98 10.08 -14.59
C LYS A 166 -6.98 10.79 -13.69
N GLY A 167 -6.70 12.02 -13.29
CA GLY A 167 -7.67 12.84 -12.60
C GLY A 167 -7.14 14.20 -12.16
N TYR A 168 -8.07 15.01 -11.66
CA TYR A 168 -7.81 16.34 -11.13
C TYR A 168 -8.18 16.40 -9.65
N VAL A 169 -7.35 17.07 -8.85
CA VAL A 169 -7.62 17.38 -7.44
C VAL A 169 -7.64 18.90 -7.28
N LEU A 170 -8.82 19.44 -7.00
CA LEU A 170 -9.08 20.87 -6.99
C LEU A 170 -9.54 21.27 -5.59
N ALA A 171 -8.58 21.71 -4.76
CA ALA A 171 -8.82 22.06 -3.37
C ALA A 171 -9.03 23.57 -3.19
N SER A 172 -10.13 23.96 -2.54
CA SER A 172 -10.52 25.34 -2.23
C SER A 172 -10.33 26.31 -3.40
N GLY A 173 -10.72 25.91 -4.62
CA GLY A 173 -10.46 26.68 -5.83
C GLY A 173 -11.41 27.85 -6.10
N VAL A 174 -10.96 28.75 -6.98
CA VAL A 174 -11.75 29.84 -7.56
C VAL A 174 -11.92 29.58 -9.06
N TYR A 175 -13.15 29.54 -9.55
CA TYR A 175 -13.47 29.05 -10.91
C TYR A 175 -14.24 30.08 -11.75
N ASP A 176 -14.85 31.08 -11.12
CA ASP A 176 -15.41 32.31 -11.70
C ASP A 176 -14.64 33.50 -11.14
N LEU A 177 -13.79 34.11 -11.97
CA LEU A 177 -12.90 35.21 -11.61
C LEU A 177 -13.53 36.59 -11.80
N ARG A 178 -14.73 36.70 -12.37
CA ARG A 178 -15.43 37.99 -12.50
C ARG A 178 -15.59 38.76 -11.18
N PRO A 179 -15.84 38.12 -10.02
CA PRO A 179 -15.89 38.80 -8.73
C PRO A 179 -14.53 39.38 -8.32
N ILE A 180 -13.43 38.70 -8.66
CA ILE A 180 -12.06 39.10 -8.31
C ILE A 180 -11.75 40.48 -8.88
N VAL A 181 -12.28 40.85 -10.05
CA VAL A 181 -12.09 42.15 -10.70
C VAL A 181 -12.37 43.33 -9.76
N ARG A 182 -13.28 43.15 -8.77
CA ARG A 182 -13.69 44.16 -7.79
C ARG A 182 -12.97 44.08 -6.44
N THR A 183 -11.94 43.23 -6.32
CA THR A 183 -11.24 42.95 -5.05
C THR A 183 -9.79 43.42 -5.09
N TYR A 184 -9.15 43.56 -3.92
CA TYR A 184 -7.74 43.92 -3.78
C TYR A 184 -6.83 42.91 -4.50
N VAL A 185 -7.27 41.65 -4.62
CA VAL A 185 -6.56 40.58 -5.33
C VAL A 185 -6.29 40.95 -6.79
N ASN A 186 -7.12 41.79 -7.41
CA ASN A 186 -6.94 42.21 -8.80
C ASN A 186 -5.86 43.28 -9.00
N GLN A 187 -5.35 43.91 -7.94
CA GLN A 187 -4.38 44.99 -8.04
C GLN A 187 -3.14 44.62 -8.88
N PRO A 188 -2.48 43.45 -8.68
CA PRO A 188 -1.38 43.02 -9.54
C PRO A 188 -1.80 42.20 -10.76
N LEU A 189 -3.05 41.70 -10.82
CA LEU A 189 -3.52 40.86 -11.93
C LEU A 189 -4.03 41.68 -13.11
N HIS A 190 -4.53 42.89 -12.87
CA HIS A 190 -5.08 43.80 -13.86
C HIS A 190 -6.17 43.16 -14.76
N LEU A 191 -6.99 42.26 -14.20
CA LEU A 191 -8.08 41.63 -14.94
C LEU A 191 -9.16 42.66 -15.28
N THR A 192 -9.64 42.59 -16.52
CA THR A 192 -10.87 43.25 -16.95
C THR A 192 -12.03 42.27 -16.82
N PRO A 193 -13.30 42.72 -16.84
CA PRO A 193 -14.45 41.83 -16.88
C PRO A 193 -14.38 40.80 -18.01
N GLU A 194 -13.83 41.17 -19.17
CA GLU A 194 -13.67 40.32 -20.34
C GLU A 194 -12.55 39.28 -20.13
N SER A 195 -11.36 39.69 -19.69
CA SER A 195 -10.26 38.75 -19.46
C SER A 195 -10.59 37.79 -18.32
N ALA A 196 -11.25 38.25 -17.25
CA ALA A 196 -11.70 37.41 -16.16
C ALA A 196 -12.61 36.26 -16.63
N VAL A 197 -13.48 36.48 -17.63
CA VAL A 197 -14.29 35.40 -18.23
C VAL A 197 -13.41 34.42 -19.01
N ALA A 198 -12.46 34.93 -19.79
CA ALA A 198 -11.57 34.11 -20.63
C ALA A 198 -10.71 33.15 -19.80
N VAL A 199 -10.28 33.58 -18.62
CA VAL A 199 -9.53 32.76 -17.66
C VAL A 199 -10.41 32.25 -16.52
N SER A 200 -11.70 32.00 -16.75
CA SER A 200 -12.57 31.33 -15.77
C SER A 200 -12.95 29.95 -16.28
N PRO A 201 -12.50 28.85 -15.65
CA PRO A 201 -12.85 27.50 -16.10
C PRO A 201 -14.36 27.23 -16.01
N MET A 202 -15.11 27.99 -15.21
CA MET A 202 -16.57 27.95 -15.14
C MET A 202 -17.28 28.23 -16.48
N PHE A 203 -16.65 28.99 -17.38
CA PHE A 203 -17.26 29.37 -18.68
C PHE A 203 -16.66 28.62 -19.86
N VAL A 204 -15.77 27.67 -19.61
CA VAL A 204 -15.11 26.89 -20.66
C VAL A 204 -15.49 25.42 -20.49
N ARG A 205 -15.83 24.77 -21.60
CA ARG A 205 -16.13 23.34 -21.62
C ARG A 205 -14.85 22.55 -21.28
N PRO A 206 -14.85 21.70 -20.23
CA PRO A 206 -13.72 20.81 -19.99
C PRO A 206 -13.56 19.85 -21.18
N ARG A 207 -12.32 19.64 -21.61
CA ARG A 207 -12.04 18.80 -22.79
C ARG A 207 -11.70 17.36 -22.42
N ASN A 208 -11.06 17.14 -21.29
CA ASN A 208 -10.86 15.81 -20.74
C ASN A 208 -12.08 15.36 -19.92
N ARG A 209 -12.33 14.05 -19.88
CA ARG A 209 -13.44 13.41 -19.13
C ARG A 209 -12.93 12.54 -17.97
N VAL A 210 -11.73 12.84 -17.49
CA VAL A 210 -11.12 12.10 -16.38
C VAL A 210 -11.76 12.53 -15.06
N PRO A 211 -11.82 11.66 -14.04
CA PRO A 211 -12.43 12.03 -12.77
C PRO A 211 -11.81 13.26 -12.10
N ALA A 212 -12.64 14.10 -11.50
CA ALA A 212 -12.21 15.26 -10.73
C ALA A 212 -12.68 15.15 -9.27
N LEU A 213 -11.77 15.44 -8.33
CA LEU A 213 -12.07 15.66 -6.93
C LEU A 213 -12.12 17.17 -6.69
N VAL A 214 -13.28 17.69 -6.32
CA VAL A 214 -13.46 19.08 -5.91
C VAL A 214 -13.71 19.08 -4.40
N CYS A 215 -12.92 19.83 -3.64
CA CYS A 215 -13.04 19.84 -2.18
C CYS A 215 -12.71 21.20 -1.56
N TRP A 216 -13.19 21.44 -0.34
CA TRP A 216 -12.90 22.64 0.45
C TRP A 216 -12.96 22.33 1.94
N GLY A 217 -12.40 23.20 2.78
CA GLY A 217 -12.44 23.05 4.24
C GLY A 217 -13.79 23.46 4.84
N GLU A 218 -14.19 22.85 5.95
CA GLU A 218 -15.39 23.27 6.71
C GLU A 218 -15.32 24.76 7.11
N HIS A 219 -14.15 25.25 7.53
CA HIS A 219 -13.91 26.64 7.91
C HIS A 219 -13.42 27.45 6.70
N GLU A 220 -14.33 27.69 5.75
CA GLU A 220 -14.07 28.36 4.47
C GLU A 220 -15.14 29.41 4.18
N THR A 221 -14.80 30.46 3.42
CA THR A 221 -15.76 31.53 3.06
C THR A 221 -16.88 31.01 2.16
N ALA A 222 -18.01 31.71 2.13
CA ALA A 222 -19.19 31.25 1.40
C ALA A 222 -18.94 31.21 -0.11
N GLU A 223 -18.14 32.15 -0.66
CA GLU A 223 -17.83 32.17 -2.09
C GLU A 223 -16.92 31.02 -2.55
N PHE A 224 -15.93 30.60 -1.75
CA PHE A 224 -15.13 29.41 -2.09
C PHE A 224 -15.96 28.13 -2.03
N LYS A 225 -16.83 27.99 -1.02
CA LYS A 225 -17.78 26.87 -0.93
C LYS A 225 -18.76 26.87 -2.12
N ARG A 226 -19.32 28.04 -2.46
CA ARG A 226 -20.26 28.20 -3.58
C ARG A 226 -19.60 27.84 -4.90
N GLN A 227 -18.44 28.43 -5.19
CA GLN A 227 -17.75 28.18 -6.45
C GLN A 227 -17.32 26.73 -6.62
N SER A 228 -16.90 26.06 -5.54
CA SER A 228 -16.59 24.63 -5.56
C SER A 228 -17.82 23.78 -5.94
N ARG A 229 -18.99 24.07 -5.35
CA ARG A 229 -20.25 23.41 -5.73
C ARG A 229 -20.66 23.71 -7.16
N ASP A 230 -20.61 24.97 -7.56
CA ASP A 230 -21.01 25.40 -8.90
C ASP A 230 -20.10 24.77 -9.97
N TYR A 231 -18.79 24.68 -9.70
CA TYR A 231 -17.85 24.11 -10.67
C TYR A 231 -17.97 22.59 -10.73
N ALA A 232 -18.21 21.92 -9.61
CA ALA A 232 -18.52 20.50 -9.60
C ALA A 232 -19.80 20.18 -10.39
N GLN A 233 -20.82 21.05 -10.29
CA GLN A 233 -22.02 20.94 -11.11
C GLN A 233 -21.70 21.16 -12.60
N HIS A 234 -20.94 22.20 -12.94
CA HIS A 234 -20.50 22.46 -14.33
C HIS A 234 -19.75 21.27 -14.93
N LEU A 235 -18.85 20.65 -14.18
CA LEU A 235 -18.13 19.44 -14.60
C LEU A 235 -19.11 18.27 -14.81
N SER A 236 -20.05 18.06 -13.89
CA SER A 236 -21.07 17.01 -13.99
C SER A 236 -21.99 17.19 -15.20
N ASP A 237 -22.41 18.44 -15.48
CA ASP A 237 -23.22 18.82 -16.64
C ASP A 237 -22.51 18.55 -17.97
N HIS A 238 -21.18 18.39 -17.95
CA HIS A 238 -20.35 18.06 -19.09
C HIS A 238 -19.83 16.60 -19.11
N ASP A 239 -20.49 15.71 -18.37
CA ASP A 239 -20.16 14.27 -18.25
C ASP A 239 -18.78 13.97 -17.63
N VAL A 240 -18.21 14.90 -16.85
CA VAL A 240 -16.97 14.62 -16.10
C VAL A 240 -17.37 13.94 -14.78
N PRO A 241 -16.81 12.78 -14.42
CA PRO A 241 -17.07 12.18 -13.11
C PRO A 241 -16.52 13.08 -11.99
N VAL A 242 -17.37 13.52 -11.06
CA VAL A 242 -16.95 14.40 -9.97
C VAL A 242 -17.22 13.77 -8.62
N ARG A 243 -16.23 13.83 -7.74
CA ARG A 243 -16.40 13.64 -6.29
C ARG A 243 -16.31 14.98 -5.60
N LEU A 244 -17.29 15.27 -4.75
CA LEU A 244 -17.41 16.55 -4.04
C LEU A 244 -17.26 16.32 -2.53
N LEU A 245 -16.33 17.02 -1.87
CA LEU A 245 -16.08 16.84 -0.43
C LEU A 245 -15.98 18.18 0.31
N GLU A 246 -16.63 18.27 1.48
CA GLU A 246 -16.37 19.29 2.49
C GLU A 246 -15.56 18.64 3.63
N ILE A 247 -14.32 19.09 3.84
CA ILE A 247 -13.38 18.45 4.77
C ILE A 247 -13.55 19.03 6.17
N ALA A 248 -14.08 18.19 7.07
CA ALA A 248 -14.35 18.55 8.46
C ALA A 248 -13.09 19.03 9.20
N GLY A 249 -13.23 20.07 10.01
CA GLY A 249 -12.17 20.61 10.86
C GLY A 249 -11.04 21.34 10.13
N ARG A 250 -11.05 21.40 8.79
CA ARG A 250 -10.03 22.08 7.97
C ARG A 250 -10.48 23.47 7.53
N ASN A 251 -9.52 24.33 7.26
CA ASN A 251 -9.71 25.64 6.63
C ASN A 251 -9.00 25.71 5.26
N HIS A 252 -9.07 26.86 4.60
CA HIS A 252 -8.50 27.10 3.28
C HIS A 252 -7.01 26.74 3.16
N PHE A 253 -6.26 26.90 4.25
CA PHE A 253 -4.82 26.70 4.28
C PHE A 253 -4.51 25.26 4.71
N ASP A 254 -4.93 24.85 5.91
CA ASP A 254 -4.48 23.56 6.48
C ASP A 254 -5.07 22.30 5.82
N ILE A 255 -6.07 22.43 4.94
CA ILE A 255 -6.61 21.32 4.13
C ILE A 255 -5.51 20.60 3.33
N LEU A 256 -4.45 21.30 2.92
CA LEU A 256 -3.37 20.71 2.13
C LEU A 256 -2.52 19.70 2.89
N PHE A 257 -2.53 19.74 4.23
CA PHE A 257 -1.86 18.71 5.03
C PHE A 257 -2.52 17.33 4.90
N ASP A 258 -3.76 17.27 4.41
CA ASP A 258 -4.49 16.02 4.17
C ASP A 258 -4.28 15.46 2.76
N LEU A 259 -3.72 16.25 1.82
CA LEU A 259 -3.56 15.90 0.40
C LEU A 259 -2.89 14.53 0.19
N ALA A 260 -1.85 14.26 0.99
CA ALA A 260 -1.05 13.04 0.90
C ALA A 260 -1.31 12.05 2.05
N ALA A 261 -2.38 12.23 2.84
CA ALA A 261 -2.67 11.45 4.04
C ALA A 261 -3.86 10.47 3.83
N PRO A 262 -3.62 9.19 3.48
CA PRO A 262 -4.70 8.24 3.12
C PRO A 262 -5.67 7.90 4.23
N SER A 263 -5.30 8.19 5.48
CA SER A 263 -6.16 8.03 6.65
C SER A 263 -7.27 9.10 6.73
N THR A 264 -7.15 10.18 5.95
CA THR A 264 -8.12 11.27 5.90
C THR A 264 -9.07 11.07 4.72
N GLU A 265 -10.26 11.66 4.78
CA GLU A 265 -11.21 11.56 3.68
C GLU A 265 -10.67 12.17 2.38
N PHE A 266 -9.94 13.29 2.49
CA PHE A 266 -9.31 13.95 1.35
C PHE A 266 -8.22 13.07 0.72
N GLY A 267 -7.23 12.64 1.51
CA GLY A 267 -6.15 11.80 0.99
C GLY A 267 -6.63 10.44 0.47
N ALA A 268 -7.65 9.83 1.08
CA ALA A 268 -8.27 8.61 0.56
C ALA A 268 -8.92 8.83 -0.82
N ALA A 269 -9.53 9.99 -1.06
CA ALA A 269 -10.09 10.33 -2.36
C ALA A 269 -9.01 10.59 -3.42
N VAL A 270 -7.88 11.21 -3.03
CA VAL A 270 -6.70 11.38 -3.89
C VAL A 270 -6.11 10.01 -4.27
N ASP A 271 -6.05 9.08 -3.31
CA ASP A 271 -5.54 7.72 -3.53
C ASP A 271 -6.32 6.97 -4.63
N LEU A 272 -7.65 7.14 -4.70
CA LEU A 272 -8.44 6.56 -5.79
C LEU A 272 -8.01 7.06 -7.17
N LEU A 273 -7.61 8.32 -7.31
CA LEU A 273 -7.20 8.92 -8.59
C LEU A 273 -5.82 8.46 -9.05
N ILE A 274 -4.89 8.24 -8.11
CA ILE A 274 -3.54 7.74 -8.41
C ILE A 274 -3.50 6.22 -8.62
N GLY A 275 -4.67 5.56 -8.70
CA GLY A 275 -4.78 4.10 -8.84
C GLY A 275 -4.31 3.35 -7.58
N ALA A 276 -4.21 4.05 -6.45
CA ALA A 276 -4.03 3.44 -5.15
C ALA A 276 -5.39 2.88 -4.71
N HIS A 277 -5.67 1.63 -5.07
CA HIS A 277 -6.72 0.87 -4.42
C HIS A 277 -6.61 1.09 -2.90
N ALA A 278 -7.74 1.44 -2.28
CA ALA A 278 -7.84 1.96 -0.92
C ALA A 278 -7.02 1.16 0.11
N MET A 279 -5.76 1.55 0.33
CA MET A 279 -4.85 0.87 1.28
C MET A 279 -5.18 1.15 2.75
N ALA A 280 -6.19 1.98 3.02
CA ALA A 280 -6.53 2.44 4.37
C ALA A 280 -7.94 2.02 4.82
N ALA A 281 -8.55 1.00 4.21
CA ALA A 281 -9.62 0.28 4.90
C ALA A 281 -9.00 -0.45 6.10
N ASN A 282 -9.09 0.19 7.27
CA ASN A 282 -8.76 -0.29 8.61
C ASN A 282 -8.41 -1.79 8.61
N ARG A 283 -7.10 -2.12 8.52
CA ARG A 283 -6.58 -3.50 8.41
C ARG A 283 -6.92 -4.23 9.71
N LYS A 284 -8.17 -4.66 9.87
CA LYS A 284 -8.60 -5.42 11.03
C LYS A 284 -7.94 -6.77 10.94
N ARG A 285 -6.85 -6.94 11.70
CA ARG A 285 -6.15 -8.21 11.83
C ARG A 285 -7.08 -9.27 12.39
N VAL A 286 -7.01 -10.47 11.84
CA VAL A 286 -7.57 -11.66 12.48
C VAL A 286 -6.42 -12.58 12.81
N ILE A 287 -6.29 -12.96 14.08
CA ILE A 287 -5.29 -13.91 14.53
C ILE A 287 -5.92 -15.30 14.37
N PRO A 288 -5.42 -16.16 13.45
CA PRO A 288 -5.96 -17.51 13.31
C PRO A 288 -5.58 -18.35 14.53
N GLU A 289 -6.54 -19.09 15.05
CA GLU A 289 -6.28 -20.09 16.08
C GLU A 289 -5.61 -21.31 15.43
N VAL A 290 -4.36 -21.59 15.81
CA VAL A 290 -3.60 -22.78 15.38
C VAL A 290 -3.46 -23.82 16.50
N ARG A 291 -3.95 -23.45 17.69
CA ARG A 291 -4.06 -24.25 18.92
C ARG A 291 -4.94 -23.49 19.92
N ASN A 292 -5.28 -24.11 21.04
CA ASN A 292 -5.94 -23.47 22.16
C ASN A 292 -5.14 -22.22 22.62
N PRO A 293 -5.74 -21.01 22.62
CA PRO A 293 -5.04 -19.77 22.94
C PRO A 293 -4.77 -19.58 24.44
N ALA A 294 -5.34 -20.40 25.33
CA ALA A 294 -5.24 -20.20 26.78
C ALA A 294 -3.79 -20.06 27.27
N LEU A 295 -2.87 -20.90 26.77
CA LEU A 295 -1.45 -20.78 27.14
C LEU A 295 -0.83 -19.49 26.59
N GLU A 296 -1.11 -19.13 25.34
CA GLU A 296 -0.59 -17.89 24.72
C GLU A 296 -1.08 -16.65 25.48
N LEU A 297 -2.37 -16.59 25.79
CA LEU A 297 -2.97 -15.49 26.55
C LEU A 297 -2.47 -15.42 27.99
N SER A 298 -2.20 -16.56 28.64
CA SER A 298 -1.62 -16.58 30.00
C SER A 298 -0.19 -16.03 30.08
N LEU A 299 0.48 -15.87 28.92
CA LEU A 299 1.83 -15.35 28.80
C LEU A 299 1.85 -13.88 28.34
N VAL A 300 0.70 -13.25 28.08
CA VAL A 300 0.66 -11.83 27.73
C VAL A 300 0.95 -11.01 28.98
N ARG A 301 1.83 -10.01 28.85
CA ARG A 301 2.04 -8.98 29.87
C ARG A 301 1.36 -7.71 29.39
N ASP A 302 0.68 -7.03 30.30
CA ASP A 302 0.09 -5.74 30.01
C ASP A 302 1.19 -4.69 29.81
N ILE A 303 0.97 -3.82 28.83
CA ILE A 303 1.88 -2.73 28.48
C ILE A 303 1.03 -1.50 28.22
N ASP A 304 1.44 -0.38 28.78
CA ASP A 304 0.73 0.88 28.63
C ASP A 304 0.70 1.35 27.18
N ILE A 305 -0.39 2.02 26.82
CA ILE A 305 -0.55 2.62 25.50
C ILE A 305 0.10 4.00 25.50
N SER A 306 1.12 4.18 24.66
CA SER A 306 1.74 5.48 24.41
C SER A 306 1.14 6.16 23.15
N THR A 307 0.88 7.46 23.22
CA THR A 307 0.50 8.31 22.07
C THR A 307 1.71 9.09 21.55
N ASN A 308 1.56 9.85 20.46
CA ASN A 308 2.62 10.76 20.04
C ASN A 308 2.81 11.88 21.05
N GLU A 309 1.73 12.42 21.64
CA GLU A 309 1.87 13.45 22.68
C GLU A 309 2.64 12.93 23.90
N SER A 310 2.33 11.72 24.39
CA SER A 310 3.04 11.14 25.54
C SER A 310 4.51 10.84 25.24
N ARG A 311 4.85 10.56 23.97
CA ARG A 311 6.25 10.36 23.54
C ARG A 311 7.00 11.69 23.47
N ASP A 312 6.36 12.74 22.98
CA ASP A 312 6.95 14.09 22.92
C ASP A 312 7.20 14.64 24.34
N GLU A 313 6.28 14.40 25.27
CA GLU A 313 6.47 14.72 26.69
C GLU A 313 7.63 13.94 27.30
N ALA A 314 7.75 12.65 26.99
CA ALA A 314 8.87 11.83 27.43
C ALA A 314 10.22 12.37 26.90
N VAL A 315 10.30 12.78 25.63
CA VAL A 315 11.51 13.38 25.04
C VAL A 315 11.91 14.66 25.77
N ASN A 316 10.95 15.52 26.12
CA ASN A 316 11.22 16.73 26.90
C ASN A 316 11.77 16.40 28.29
N THR A 317 11.22 15.36 28.92
CA THR A 317 11.63 14.92 30.26
C THR A 317 13.01 14.27 30.26
N THR A 318 13.36 13.51 29.22
CA THR A 318 14.67 12.85 29.10
C THR A 318 15.71 13.70 28.40
N ALA A 319 15.37 14.92 27.97
CA ALA A 319 16.20 15.77 27.10
C ALA A 319 16.68 15.04 25.83
N GLY A 320 15.87 14.11 25.31
CA GLY A 320 16.17 13.30 24.13
C GLY A 320 17.00 12.03 24.39
N GLU A 321 17.45 11.79 25.63
CA GLU A 321 18.17 10.56 25.97
C GLU A 321 17.21 9.36 26.13
N PRO A 322 17.67 8.11 25.87
CA PRO A 322 16.86 6.93 26.09
C PRO A 322 16.44 6.75 27.55
N MET A 323 15.21 6.31 27.78
CA MET A 323 14.78 5.88 29.12
C MET A 323 15.55 4.62 29.54
N VAL A 324 16.14 4.65 30.73
CA VAL A 324 16.90 3.53 31.32
C VAL A 324 16.35 3.03 32.66
N SER A 325 15.44 3.78 33.26
CA SER A 325 14.79 3.42 34.53
C SER A 325 13.33 3.06 34.26
N PHE A 326 12.94 1.86 34.68
CA PHE A 326 11.59 1.32 34.51
C PHE A 326 11.07 0.80 35.84
N GLU A 327 9.77 0.97 36.10
CA GLU A 327 9.15 0.42 37.30
C GLU A 327 9.03 -1.11 37.23
N GLY A 328 9.01 -1.76 38.40
CA GLY A 328 8.81 -3.21 38.50
C GLY A 328 10.09 -4.04 38.34
N LYS A 329 9.96 -5.22 37.72
CA LYS A 329 11.04 -6.23 37.60
C LYS A 329 11.47 -6.51 36.16
N SER A 330 11.03 -5.69 35.21
CA SER A 330 11.24 -5.89 33.77
C SER A 330 11.37 -4.54 33.06
N ASN A 331 11.55 -4.56 31.75
CA ASN A 331 11.46 -3.39 30.90
C ASN A 331 10.49 -3.65 29.73
N PRO A 332 9.96 -2.60 29.08
CA PRO A 332 8.95 -2.75 28.02
C PRO A 332 9.39 -3.63 26.84
N TYR A 333 10.69 -3.68 26.52
CA TYR A 333 11.21 -4.52 25.44
C TYR A 333 11.10 -6.01 25.79
N ILE A 334 11.45 -6.39 27.02
CA ILE A 334 11.28 -7.75 27.53
C ILE A 334 9.80 -8.10 27.62
N ASP A 335 8.95 -7.18 28.09
CA ASP A 335 7.52 -7.44 28.28
C ASP A 335 6.79 -7.62 26.95
N TYR A 336 7.10 -6.81 25.95
CA TYR A 336 6.48 -6.89 24.62
C TYR A 336 6.90 -8.13 23.85
N HIS A 337 8.21 -8.41 23.80
CA HIS A 337 8.74 -9.53 23.01
C HIS A 337 8.77 -10.86 23.77
N ARG A 338 8.62 -10.83 25.10
CA ARG A 338 8.81 -12.00 25.98
C ARG A 338 10.14 -12.70 25.73
N ASN A 339 11.19 -11.90 25.52
CA ASN A 339 12.54 -12.41 25.24
C ASN A 339 13.09 -13.25 26.40
N ASP A 340 12.66 -12.96 27.63
CA ASP A 340 12.94 -13.76 28.82
C ASP A 340 12.48 -15.21 28.66
N LEU A 341 11.28 -15.42 28.12
CA LEU A 341 10.76 -16.75 27.82
C LEU A 341 11.38 -17.33 26.55
N LEU A 342 11.45 -16.53 25.48
CA LEU A 342 11.95 -16.98 24.17
C LEU A 342 13.38 -17.50 24.26
N LEU A 343 14.25 -16.86 25.06
CA LEU A 343 15.66 -17.25 25.23
C LEU A 343 15.88 -18.31 26.32
N SER A 344 14.80 -18.83 26.94
CA SER A 344 14.87 -19.85 28.00
C SER A 344 14.43 -21.24 27.54
N ILE A 345 13.96 -21.41 26.30
CA ILE A 345 13.37 -22.67 25.80
C ILE A 345 14.32 -23.52 24.94
N GLN A 346 15.61 -23.17 24.87
CA GLN A 346 16.63 -23.90 24.12
C GLN A 346 17.35 -24.93 25.00
N HIS A 347 16.70 -26.06 25.27
CA HIS A 347 17.26 -27.13 26.09
C HIS A 347 17.93 -28.22 25.23
N MET A 348 19.27 -28.19 25.19
CA MET A 348 20.07 -29.28 24.57
C MET A 348 19.95 -30.58 25.38
N ARG A 349 20.00 -31.72 24.69
CA ARG A 349 19.89 -33.07 25.29
C ARG A 349 21.16 -33.89 25.14
N SER A 350 22.18 -33.34 24.49
CA SER A 350 23.49 -33.90 24.31
C SER A 350 24.58 -32.86 24.60
N GLU A 351 25.84 -33.29 24.53
CA GLU A 351 27.02 -32.41 24.57
C GLU A 351 27.47 -31.96 23.17
N GLY A 352 26.70 -32.30 22.12
CA GLY A 352 27.05 -31.96 20.74
C GLY A 352 26.99 -30.47 20.47
N HIS A 353 28.08 -29.89 19.95
CA HIS A 353 28.22 -28.44 19.79
C HIS A 353 27.13 -27.83 18.90
N ASP A 354 26.78 -28.53 17.82
CA ASP A 354 25.84 -28.05 16.80
C ASP A 354 24.36 -28.16 17.22
N GLU A 355 24.04 -28.77 18.37
CA GLU A 355 22.65 -28.97 18.81
C GLU A 355 21.91 -27.64 19.06
N MET A 356 22.60 -26.65 19.65
CA MET A 356 22.02 -25.32 19.88
C MET A 356 21.56 -24.67 18.57
N VAL A 357 22.39 -24.70 17.53
CA VAL A 357 22.08 -24.13 16.20
C VAL A 357 20.91 -24.90 15.57
N PHE A 358 20.88 -26.22 15.72
CA PHE A 358 19.78 -27.05 15.23
C PHE A 358 18.44 -26.69 15.88
N ILE A 359 18.42 -26.50 17.21
CA ILE A 359 17.24 -26.08 17.97
C ILE A 359 16.78 -24.69 17.51
N LEU A 360 17.69 -23.70 17.52
CA LEU A 360 17.37 -22.31 17.17
C LEU A 360 16.81 -22.19 15.76
N MET A 361 17.46 -22.81 14.77
CA MET A 361 16.97 -22.75 13.38
C MET A 361 15.61 -23.44 13.22
N THR A 362 15.33 -24.47 14.00
CA THR A 362 13.99 -25.10 14.02
C THR A 362 12.95 -24.14 14.62
N GLN A 363 13.25 -23.49 15.75
CA GLN A 363 12.35 -22.52 16.36
C GLN A 363 12.11 -21.29 15.46
N CYS A 364 13.15 -20.77 14.80
CA CYS A 364 13.02 -19.70 13.81
C CYS A 364 12.09 -20.09 12.66
N LYS A 365 12.20 -21.33 12.15
CA LYS A 365 11.29 -21.87 11.13
C LYS A 365 9.85 -21.92 11.65
N GLU A 366 9.61 -22.45 12.85
CA GLU A 366 8.27 -22.55 13.44
C GLU A 366 7.61 -21.17 13.62
N LEU A 367 8.35 -20.18 14.12
CA LEU A 367 7.86 -18.80 14.23
C LEU A 367 7.57 -18.18 12.86
N THR A 368 8.41 -18.47 11.87
CA THR A 368 8.20 -18.00 10.49
C THR A 368 6.98 -18.66 9.85
N PHE A 369 6.75 -19.95 10.07
CA PHE A 369 5.53 -20.62 9.64
C PHE A 369 4.28 -20.02 10.31
N LYS A 370 4.35 -19.66 11.61
CA LYS A 370 3.25 -18.94 12.29
C LYS A 370 2.95 -17.62 11.60
N ALA A 371 3.97 -16.84 11.23
CA ALA A 371 3.82 -15.59 10.50
C ALA A 371 3.25 -15.80 9.09
N ILE A 372 3.74 -16.78 8.34
CA ILE A 372 3.25 -17.12 6.99
C ILE A 372 1.77 -17.52 7.06
N HIS A 373 1.41 -18.41 7.98
CA HIS A 373 0.02 -18.84 8.14
C HIS A 373 -0.88 -17.65 8.51
N TYR A 374 -0.44 -16.76 9.40
CA TYR A 374 -1.17 -15.54 9.75
C TYR A 374 -1.46 -14.67 8.52
N GLU A 375 -0.46 -14.43 7.67
CA GLU A 375 -0.63 -13.62 6.47
C GLU A 375 -1.50 -14.31 5.42
N LEU A 376 -1.30 -15.60 5.15
CA LEU A 376 -2.12 -16.38 4.22
C LEU A 376 -3.58 -16.44 4.67
N TYR A 377 -3.84 -16.58 5.97
CA TYR A 377 -5.19 -16.56 6.53
C TYR A 377 -5.86 -15.20 6.34
N ASN A 378 -5.15 -14.11 6.61
CA ASN A 378 -5.66 -12.75 6.38
C ASN A 378 -5.84 -12.43 4.89
N MET A 379 -5.02 -13.02 4.01
CA MET A 379 -5.17 -12.96 2.56
C MET A 379 -6.45 -13.68 2.13
N GLN A 380 -6.66 -14.91 2.60
CA GLN A 380 -7.86 -15.71 2.34
C GLN A 380 -9.14 -14.99 2.77
N LEU A 381 -9.16 -14.40 3.97
CA LEU A 381 -10.32 -13.64 4.45
C LEU A 381 -10.68 -12.43 3.57
N ARG A 382 -9.69 -11.82 2.92
CA ARG A 382 -9.90 -10.68 2.01
C ARG A 382 -10.41 -11.14 0.65
N ILE A 383 -9.85 -12.23 0.13
CA ILE A 383 -10.36 -12.91 -1.08
C ILE A 383 -11.84 -13.28 -0.91
N ARG A 384 -12.25 -13.78 0.27
CA ARG A 384 -13.66 -14.09 0.58
C ARG A 384 -14.60 -12.87 0.56
N LYS A 385 -14.06 -11.67 0.75
CA LYS A 385 -14.79 -10.40 0.76
C LYS A 385 -14.67 -9.61 -0.54
N ASP A 386 -14.11 -10.23 -1.59
CA ASP A 386 -13.80 -9.57 -2.87
C ASP A 386 -12.81 -8.39 -2.75
N ASP A 387 -12.08 -8.29 -1.61
CA ASP A 387 -11.00 -7.33 -1.38
C ASP A 387 -9.68 -7.86 -1.97
N VAL A 388 -9.62 -7.91 -3.30
CA VAL A 388 -8.47 -8.43 -4.04
C VAL A 388 -7.23 -7.58 -3.82
N SER A 389 -7.39 -6.25 -3.85
CA SER A 389 -6.28 -5.34 -3.60
C SER A 389 -5.69 -5.55 -2.21
N GLY A 390 -6.51 -5.53 -1.17
CA GLY A 390 -6.07 -5.75 0.21
C GLY A 390 -5.39 -7.10 0.40
N ALA A 391 -5.83 -8.14 -0.32
CA ALA A 391 -5.18 -9.46 -0.30
C ALA A 391 -3.78 -9.40 -0.93
N LEU A 392 -3.64 -8.73 -2.07
CA LEU A 392 -2.37 -8.57 -2.79
C LEU A 392 -1.36 -7.72 -2.01
N GLU A 393 -1.79 -6.83 -1.12
CA GLU A 393 -0.86 -6.09 -0.22
C GLU A 393 -0.07 -7.02 0.72
N LEU A 394 -0.63 -8.18 1.05
CA LEU A 394 0.00 -9.14 1.97
C LEU A 394 1.01 -10.05 1.24
N ALA A 395 0.84 -10.24 -0.07
CA ALA A 395 1.65 -11.15 -0.87
C ALA A 395 3.16 -10.85 -0.80
N PRO A 396 3.65 -9.58 -0.88
CA PRO A 396 5.07 -9.29 -0.73
C PRO A 396 5.64 -9.77 0.61
N ARG A 397 4.90 -9.63 1.71
CA ARG A 397 5.35 -10.08 3.03
C ARG A 397 5.42 -11.61 3.09
N VAL A 398 4.41 -12.30 2.58
CA VAL A 398 4.41 -13.77 2.46
C VAL A 398 5.63 -14.26 1.67
N LYS A 399 5.91 -13.65 0.52
CA LYS A 399 7.07 -13.97 -0.33
C LYS A 399 8.39 -13.82 0.44
N ARG A 400 8.60 -12.67 1.12
CA ARG A 400 9.82 -12.44 1.92
C ARG A 400 9.98 -13.43 3.08
N LEU A 401 8.87 -13.84 3.71
CA LEU A 401 8.90 -14.86 4.76
C LEU A 401 9.32 -16.24 4.21
N PHE A 402 8.83 -16.62 3.03
CA PHE A 402 9.28 -17.86 2.38
C PHE A 402 10.74 -17.79 1.95
N GLU A 403 11.21 -16.67 1.39
CA GLU A 403 12.63 -16.48 1.07
C GLU A 403 13.51 -16.61 2.32
N TYR A 404 13.07 -16.04 3.44
CA TYR A 404 13.76 -16.23 4.72
C TYR A 404 13.80 -17.70 5.13
N LEU A 405 12.69 -18.45 5.02
CA LEU A 405 12.67 -19.90 5.26
C LEU A 405 13.68 -20.65 4.39
N VAL A 406 13.78 -20.31 3.10
CA VAL A 406 14.78 -20.90 2.19
C VAL A 406 16.19 -20.65 2.74
N LYS A 407 16.47 -19.43 3.21
CA LYS A 407 17.78 -19.04 3.76
C LYS A 407 18.12 -19.68 5.11
N THR A 408 17.14 -20.13 5.90
CA THR A 408 17.45 -20.89 7.13
C THR A 408 18.25 -22.17 6.85
N TRP A 409 18.15 -22.74 5.65
CA TRP A 409 18.95 -23.89 5.24
C TRP A 409 20.42 -23.56 5.03
N ASP A 410 20.77 -22.31 4.71
CA ASP A 410 22.16 -21.91 4.50
C ASP A 410 22.94 -22.05 5.82
N VAL A 411 22.33 -21.67 6.95
CA VAL A 411 22.88 -21.88 8.30
C VAL A 411 22.95 -23.37 8.64
N LEU A 412 21.84 -24.11 8.50
CA LEU A 412 21.82 -25.54 8.84
C LEU A 412 22.79 -26.39 8.00
N SER A 413 23.09 -25.96 6.77
CA SER A 413 24.03 -26.64 5.88
C SER A 413 25.50 -26.50 6.30
N THR A 414 25.78 -25.70 7.34
CA THR A 414 27.10 -25.63 7.98
C THR A 414 27.34 -26.77 8.98
N ILE A 415 26.27 -27.40 9.48
CA ILE A 415 26.37 -28.58 10.35
C ILE A 415 26.87 -29.76 9.50
N THR A 416 28.02 -30.30 9.88
CA THR A 416 28.61 -31.45 9.19
C THR A 416 27.90 -32.75 9.59
N THR A 417 28.06 -33.81 8.79
CA THR A 417 27.58 -35.15 9.18
C THR A 417 28.16 -35.60 10.52
N HIS A 418 29.41 -35.22 10.83
CA HIS A 418 30.02 -35.54 12.13
C HIS A 418 29.30 -34.82 13.26
N GLY A 419 29.19 -33.49 13.19
CA GLY A 419 28.52 -32.67 14.21
C GLY A 419 27.05 -33.06 14.42
N PHE A 420 26.32 -33.39 13.33
CA PHE A 420 24.95 -33.89 13.46
C PHE A 420 24.86 -35.23 14.21
N ASN A 421 25.81 -36.14 13.99
CA ASN A 421 25.79 -37.44 14.65
C ASN A 421 26.07 -37.36 16.17
N GLU A 422 26.69 -36.28 16.66
CA GLU A 422 26.95 -36.07 18.09
C GLU A 422 25.64 -35.98 18.90
N PHE A 423 24.60 -35.38 18.32
CA PHE A 423 23.32 -35.18 19.01
C PHE A 423 22.14 -35.97 18.42
N ARG A 424 22.27 -36.55 17.21
CA ARG A 424 21.18 -37.26 16.52
C ARG A 424 20.45 -38.28 17.38
N ASN A 425 21.17 -39.09 18.16
CA ASN A 425 20.58 -40.16 18.97
C ASN A 425 19.70 -39.61 20.12
N HIS A 426 19.91 -38.36 20.53
CA HIS A 426 19.16 -37.68 21.57
C HIS A 426 17.83 -37.09 21.07
N LEU A 427 17.58 -37.10 19.75
CA LEU A 427 16.33 -36.63 19.14
C LEU A 427 15.17 -37.62 19.31
N GLY A 428 15.45 -38.90 19.61
CA GLY A 428 14.44 -39.95 19.66
C GLY A 428 13.68 -40.07 18.34
N VAL A 429 12.34 -40.05 18.42
CA VAL A 429 11.44 -40.14 17.25
C VAL A 429 10.97 -38.78 16.73
N SER A 430 11.56 -37.69 17.20
CA SER A 430 11.18 -36.33 16.78
C SER A 430 11.40 -36.13 15.28
N SER A 431 10.42 -35.52 14.60
CA SER A 431 10.44 -35.28 13.16
C SER A 431 9.71 -34.00 12.79
N GLY A 432 10.20 -33.29 11.77
CA GLY A 432 9.53 -32.12 11.20
C GLY A 432 8.13 -32.44 10.63
N GLN A 433 7.82 -33.72 10.37
CA GLN A 433 6.46 -34.17 10.01
C GLN A 433 5.43 -33.91 11.12
N GLN A 434 5.89 -33.73 12.37
CA GLN A 434 5.07 -33.45 13.56
C GLN A 434 4.93 -31.95 13.83
N SER A 435 5.36 -31.07 12.92
CA SER A 435 5.09 -29.64 13.02
C SER A 435 3.64 -29.35 12.64
N TYR A 436 2.83 -28.95 13.64
CA TYR A 436 1.42 -28.62 13.40
C TYR A 436 1.27 -27.28 12.67
N ILE A 437 2.17 -26.31 12.89
CA ILE A 437 2.10 -25.02 12.20
C ILE A 437 2.51 -25.15 10.74
N TYR A 438 3.49 -25.99 10.43
CA TYR A 438 3.81 -26.36 9.05
C TYR A 438 2.59 -27.00 8.36
N ARG A 439 1.87 -27.86 9.08
CA ARG A 439 0.65 -28.50 8.57
C ARG A 439 -0.46 -27.49 8.27
N HIS A 440 -0.65 -26.49 9.13
CA HIS A 440 -1.56 -25.37 8.87
C HIS A 440 -1.18 -24.61 7.59
N VAL A 441 0.12 -24.34 7.36
CA VAL A 441 0.58 -23.70 6.11
C VAL A 441 0.29 -24.58 4.89
N GLU A 442 0.54 -25.89 4.96
CA GLU A 442 0.18 -26.78 3.85
C GLU A 442 -1.32 -26.83 3.58
N PHE A 443 -2.13 -26.85 4.64
CA PHE A 443 -3.59 -26.94 4.53
C PHE A 443 -4.21 -25.68 3.96
N ILE A 444 -3.71 -24.49 4.32
CA ILE A 444 -4.21 -23.25 3.75
C ILE A 444 -3.78 -23.08 2.29
N LEU A 445 -2.68 -23.69 1.86
CA LEU A 445 -2.26 -23.71 0.44
C LEU A 445 -2.94 -24.81 -0.39
N GLY A 446 -3.62 -25.77 0.24
CA GLY A 446 -4.42 -26.80 -0.43
C GLY A 446 -3.86 -28.23 -0.39
N ASN A 447 -2.69 -28.46 0.21
CA ASN A 447 -2.13 -29.81 0.40
C ASN A 447 -2.67 -30.45 1.68
N LYS A 448 -3.94 -30.88 1.62
CA LYS A 448 -4.68 -31.48 2.73
C LYS A 448 -4.23 -32.93 2.98
N SER A 449 -4.29 -33.39 4.23
CA SER A 449 -3.91 -34.76 4.57
C SER A 449 -4.52 -35.24 5.89
N LYS A 450 -5.55 -36.10 5.78
CA LYS A 450 -6.21 -36.75 6.93
C LYS A 450 -5.20 -37.54 7.79
N ARG A 451 -4.30 -38.28 7.14
CA ARG A 451 -3.27 -39.09 7.82
C ARG A 451 -2.32 -38.24 8.65
N LEU A 452 -1.81 -37.14 8.09
CA LEU A 452 -0.85 -36.29 8.80
C LEU A 452 -1.52 -35.42 9.86
N ALA A 453 -2.79 -35.05 9.68
CA ALA A 453 -3.58 -34.43 10.76
C ALA A 453 -3.79 -35.39 11.95
N ALA A 454 -4.08 -36.67 11.67
CA ALA A 454 -4.33 -37.68 12.72
C ALA A 454 -3.11 -37.94 13.62
N ALA A 455 -1.88 -37.62 13.17
CA ALA A 455 -0.67 -37.70 13.97
C ALA A 455 -0.71 -36.79 15.23
N HIS A 456 -1.62 -35.81 15.26
CA HIS A 456 -1.81 -34.89 16.38
C HIS A 456 -3.02 -35.24 17.26
N SER A 457 -3.75 -36.32 16.97
CA SER A 457 -5.03 -36.65 17.62
C SER A 457 -4.97 -36.84 19.14
N ASN A 458 -3.78 -37.16 19.67
CA ASN A 458 -3.52 -37.26 21.10
C ASN A 458 -3.21 -35.91 21.78
N ASN A 459 -3.15 -34.81 21.03
CA ASN A 459 -2.89 -33.47 21.55
C ASN A 459 -4.17 -32.63 21.54
N PRO A 460 -4.86 -32.49 22.70
CA PRO A 460 -6.13 -31.75 22.78
C PRO A 460 -5.95 -30.24 22.57
N ASP A 461 -4.74 -29.70 22.75
CA ASP A 461 -4.46 -28.28 22.52
C ASP A 461 -4.38 -27.93 21.03
N VAL A 462 -3.98 -28.88 20.18
CA VAL A 462 -3.64 -28.61 18.77
C VAL A 462 -4.64 -29.22 17.81
N TYR A 463 -5.09 -30.45 18.08
CA TYR A 463 -5.89 -31.22 17.14
C TYR A 463 -7.22 -30.57 16.72
N PRO A 464 -7.98 -29.89 17.60
CA PRO A 464 -9.23 -29.25 17.22
C PRO A 464 -9.04 -28.20 16.11
N GLN A 465 -8.10 -27.27 16.28
CA GLN A 465 -7.79 -26.23 15.29
C GLN A 465 -7.21 -26.84 14.00
N LEU A 466 -6.36 -27.86 14.12
CA LEU A 466 -5.81 -28.54 12.95
C LEU A 466 -6.89 -29.27 12.13
N LYS A 467 -7.86 -29.88 12.81
CA LYS A 467 -9.02 -30.53 12.20
C LYS A 467 -9.93 -29.50 11.52
N GLU A 468 -10.13 -28.33 12.12
CA GLU A 468 -10.86 -27.25 11.45
C GLU A 468 -10.15 -26.81 10.15
N SER A 469 -8.84 -26.55 10.22
CA SER A 469 -8.03 -26.19 9.06
C SER A 469 -8.03 -27.27 7.96
N LEU A 470 -8.10 -28.56 8.34
CA LEU A 470 -8.26 -29.67 7.39
C LEU A 470 -9.61 -29.60 6.67
N ASN A 471 -10.70 -29.30 7.39
CA ASN A 471 -12.07 -29.35 6.85
C ASN A 471 -12.55 -28.01 6.27
N SER A 472 -11.72 -26.96 6.29
CA SER A 472 -12.04 -25.67 5.69
C SER A 472 -11.47 -25.54 4.27
N PRO A 473 -12.09 -24.72 3.39
CA PRO A 473 -11.49 -24.35 2.11
C PRO A 473 -10.06 -23.84 2.27
N SER A 474 -9.20 -24.13 1.30
CA SER A 474 -7.88 -23.52 1.16
C SER A 474 -7.98 -22.13 0.52
N LEU A 475 -6.87 -21.39 0.52
CA LEU A 475 -6.75 -20.13 -0.22
C LEU A 475 -7.05 -20.33 -1.71
N TYR A 476 -6.63 -21.45 -2.30
CA TYR A 476 -6.92 -21.72 -3.71
C TYR A 476 -8.41 -21.94 -3.95
N ASP A 477 -9.07 -22.72 -3.09
CA ASP A 477 -10.51 -22.93 -3.19
C ASP A 477 -11.29 -21.60 -3.11
N ASP A 478 -10.89 -20.69 -2.22
CA ASP A 478 -11.49 -19.36 -2.10
C ASP A 478 -11.17 -18.44 -3.30
N VAL A 479 -10.00 -18.59 -3.92
CA VAL A 479 -9.65 -17.89 -5.17
C VAL A 479 -10.49 -18.41 -6.33
N LEU A 480 -10.70 -19.72 -6.45
CA LEU A 480 -11.61 -20.28 -7.45
C LEU A 480 -13.06 -19.81 -7.23
N ALA A 481 -13.49 -19.68 -5.97
CA ALA A 481 -14.78 -19.07 -5.66
C ALA A 481 -14.83 -17.58 -6.03
N LEU A 482 -13.74 -16.81 -5.86
CA LEU A 482 -13.62 -15.43 -6.34
C LEU A 482 -13.74 -15.34 -7.86
N LEU A 483 -13.01 -16.19 -8.60
CA LEU A 483 -13.09 -16.26 -10.06
C LEU A 483 -14.55 -16.47 -10.50
N HIS A 484 -15.24 -17.42 -9.88
CA HIS A 484 -16.66 -17.68 -10.14
C HIS A 484 -17.55 -16.46 -9.86
N ARG A 485 -17.38 -15.80 -8.71
CA ARG A 485 -18.15 -14.57 -8.37
C ARG A 485 -17.90 -13.43 -9.36
N ARG A 486 -16.71 -13.37 -9.97
CA ARG A 486 -16.33 -12.38 -10.99
C ARG A 486 -16.68 -12.79 -12.42
N GLY A 487 -17.48 -13.86 -12.60
CA GLY A 487 -18.02 -14.27 -13.89
C GLY A 487 -17.12 -15.19 -14.72
N VAL A 488 -16.00 -15.67 -14.16
CA VAL A 488 -15.15 -16.67 -14.82
C VAL A 488 -15.80 -18.07 -14.66
N PRO A 489 -15.89 -18.89 -15.72
CA PRO A 489 -16.60 -20.17 -15.68
C PRO A 489 -15.80 -21.25 -14.93
N VAL A 490 -15.88 -21.25 -13.60
CA VAL A 490 -15.32 -22.29 -12.73
C VAL A 490 -16.35 -23.43 -12.53
N PRO A 491 -15.96 -24.71 -12.67
CA PRO A 491 -16.89 -25.84 -12.54
C PRO A 491 -17.37 -26.05 -11.10
N GLU A 492 -18.63 -26.48 -10.93
CA GLU A 492 -19.23 -26.67 -9.59
C GLU A 492 -18.47 -27.67 -8.71
N VAL A 493 -17.84 -28.68 -9.30
CA VAL A 493 -17.01 -29.66 -8.57
C VAL A 493 -15.79 -29.03 -7.88
N ALA A 494 -15.26 -27.92 -8.40
CA ALA A 494 -14.18 -27.17 -7.76
C ALA A 494 -14.69 -26.21 -6.67
N LEU A 495 -15.97 -25.82 -6.74
CA LEU A 495 -16.61 -24.91 -5.78
C LEU A 495 -17.22 -25.65 -4.58
N LYS A 496 -17.56 -26.93 -4.74
CA LYS A 496 -18.21 -27.77 -3.72
C LYS A 496 -17.59 -29.16 -3.69
N ARG A 497 -16.45 -29.30 -3.00
CA ARG A 497 -15.75 -30.57 -2.79
C ARG A 497 -15.63 -30.91 -1.30
N ASP A 498 -15.17 -32.13 -1.00
CA ASP A 498 -14.66 -32.45 0.34
C ASP A 498 -13.33 -31.70 0.56
N TRP A 499 -13.37 -30.66 1.38
CA TRP A 499 -12.19 -29.82 1.68
C TRP A 499 -11.07 -30.57 2.39
N SER A 500 -11.38 -31.71 3.02
CA SER A 500 -10.39 -32.53 3.72
C SER A 500 -9.54 -33.41 2.81
N GLU A 501 -9.91 -33.50 1.53
CA GLU A 501 -9.12 -34.16 0.49
C GLU A 501 -8.10 -33.21 -0.15
N THR A 502 -7.00 -33.78 -0.62
CA THR A 502 -5.99 -33.06 -1.40
C THR A 502 -6.64 -32.48 -2.65
N TYR A 503 -6.30 -31.24 -3.00
CA TYR A 503 -6.78 -30.64 -4.24
C TYR A 503 -6.21 -31.38 -5.47
N GLU A 504 -7.07 -31.74 -6.42
CA GLU A 504 -6.69 -32.36 -7.70
C GLU A 504 -6.94 -31.41 -8.86
N SER A 505 -6.04 -31.44 -9.86
CA SER A 505 -6.14 -30.58 -11.05
C SER A 505 -7.41 -30.86 -11.85
N ASN A 506 -8.04 -29.82 -12.37
CA ASN A 506 -9.26 -29.92 -13.18
C ASN A 506 -9.10 -29.18 -14.53
N PRO A 507 -9.29 -29.86 -15.69
CA PRO A 507 -9.18 -29.23 -17.00
C PRO A 507 -10.12 -28.03 -17.23
N GLU A 508 -11.29 -28.00 -16.60
CA GLU A 508 -12.20 -26.86 -16.71
C GLU A 508 -11.75 -25.67 -15.84
N VAL A 509 -11.04 -25.92 -14.73
CA VAL A 509 -10.36 -24.87 -13.96
C VAL A 509 -9.17 -24.31 -14.74
N GLU A 510 -8.46 -25.16 -15.49
CA GLU A 510 -7.41 -24.71 -16.41
C GLU A 510 -7.96 -23.74 -17.47
N LYS A 511 -9.10 -24.07 -18.08
CA LYS A 511 -9.80 -23.15 -19.01
C LYS A 511 -10.25 -21.85 -18.34
N ALA A 512 -10.72 -21.91 -17.09
CA ALA A 512 -11.06 -20.72 -16.32
C ALA A 512 -9.84 -19.79 -16.17
N TRP A 513 -8.67 -20.34 -15.83
CA TRP A 513 -7.44 -19.56 -15.77
C TRP A 513 -6.98 -19.05 -17.14
N LEU A 514 -7.12 -19.83 -18.21
CA LEU A 514 -6.83 -19.32 -19.58
C LEU A 514 -7.72 -18.12 -19.93
N THR A 515 -8.97 -18.10 -19.47
CA THR A 515 -9.86 -16.94 -19.66
C THR A 515 -9.32 -15.71 -18.93
N VAL A 516 -8.81 -15.87 -17.71
CA VAL A 516 -8.18 -14.78 -16.95
C VAL A 516 -6.90 -14.30 -17.64
N TYR A 517 -6.05 -15.23 -18.10
CA TYR A 517 -4.76 -14.92 -18.73
C TYR A 517 -4.87 -14.43 -20.18
N ALA A 518 -6.07 -14.41 -20.77
CA ALA A 518 -6.32 -13.77 -22.05
C ALA A 518 -6.09 -12.24 -22.01
N ASP A 519 -6.15 -11.64 -20.82
CA ASP A 519 -5.79 -10.25 -20.55
C ASP A 519 -4.70 -10.17 -19.47
N PRO A 520 -3.40 -10.30 -19.83
CA PRO A 520 -2.28 -10.28 -18.90
C PRO A 520 -1.87 -8.84 -18.50
N SER A 521 -2.86 -7.96 -18.35
CA SER A 521 -2.65 -6.57 -17.93
C SER A 521 -2.48 -6.47 -16.41
N PRO A 522 -1.63 -5.56 -15.90
CA PRO A 522 -1.61 -5.19 -14.48
C PRO A 522 -2.95 -4.66 -13.95
N ASP A 523 -3.84 -4.18 -14.84
CA ASP A 523 -5.19 -3.71 -14.48
C ASP A 523 -6.18 -4.87 -14.25
N ASN A 524 -5.83 -6.10 -14.67
CA ASN A 524 -6.61 -7.31 -14.38
C ASN A 524 -6.20 -7.90 -13.02
N ASP A 525 -6.98 -7.59 -11.98
CA ASP A 525 -6.68 -7.99 -10.59
C ASP A 525 -6.62 -9.53 -10.41
N LEU A 526 -7.40 -10.30 -11.16
CA LEU A 526 -7.40 -11.77 -11.12
C LEU A 526 -6.14 -12.38 -11.72
N TYR A 527 -5.60 -11.78 -12.79
CA TYR A 527 -4.30 -12.15 -13.35
C TYR A 527 -3.18 -11.94 -12.33
N VAL A 528 -3.18 -10.78 -11.66
CA VAL A 528 -2.20 -10.45 -10.62
C VAL A 528 -2.30 -11.42 -9.43
N VAL A 529 -3.50 -11.87 -9.05
CA VAL A 529 -3.67 -12.94 -8.06
C VAL A 529 -3.04 -14.25 -8.52
N GLY A 530 -3.25 -14.65 -9.77
CA GLY A 530 -2.62 -15.84 -10.37
C GLY A 530 -1.08 -15.79 -10.29
N GLU A 531 -0.49 -14.65 -10.66
CA GLU A 531 0.97 -14.43 -10.56
C GLU A 531 1.47 -14.43 -9.10
N ALA A 532 0.71 -13.83 -8.17
CA ALA A 532 1.07 -13.86 -6.77
C ALA A 532 1.06 -15.29 -6.19
N LEU A 533 0.07 -16.11 -6.55
CA LEU A 533 -0.04 -17.50 -6.11
C LEU A 533 1.07 -18.38 -6.67
N ILE A 534 1.39 -18.26 -7.97
CA ILE A 534 2.46 -19.08 -8.56
C ILE A 534 3.82 -18.76 -7.94
N GLU A 535 4.11 -17.49 -7.65
CA GLU A 535 5.34 -17.08 -6.98
C GLU A 535 5.43 -17.66 -5.56
N ILE A 536 4.32 -17.67 -4.80
CA ILE A 536 4.26 -18.29 -3.47
C ILE A 536 4.51 -19.80 -3.58
N ALA A 537 3.90 -20.48 -4.55
CA ALA A 537 4.08 -21.90 -4.79
C ALA A 537 5.52 -22.26 -5.19
N ASP A 538 6.16 -21.42 -6.01
CA ASP A 538 7.57 -21.59 -6.39
C ASP A 538 8.49 -21.46 -5.17
N LEU A 539 8.35 -20.39 -4.37
CA LEU A 539 9.16 -20.20 -3.16
C LEU A 539 9.01 -21.35 -2.16
N PHE A 540 7.80 -21.89 -2.00
CA PHE A 540 7.58 -23.08 -1.19
C PHE A 540 8.31 -24.30 -1.76
N SER A 541 8.27 -24.47 -3.09
CA SER A 541 8.97 -25.56 -3.79
C SER A 541 10.48 -25.45 -3.61
N GLN A 542 11.05 -24.25 -3.70
CA GLN A 542 12.46 -23.98 -3.39
C GLN A 542 12.81 -24.36 -1.94
N TYR A 543 11.96 -24.00 -0.97
CA TYR A 543 12.15 -24.40 0.43
C TYR A 543 12.19 -25.93 0.60
N ARG A 544 11.22 -26.65 0.01
CA ARG A 544 11.19 -28.12 0.05
C ARG A 544 12.41 -28.73 -0.64
N TRP A 545 12.86 -28.17 -1.76
CA TRP A 545 14.06 -28.64 -2.46
C TRP A 545 15.34 -28.44 -1.65
N ARG A 546 15.49 -27.28 -1.00
CA ARG A 546 16.62 -27.01 -0.10
C ARG A 546 16.59 -27.92 1.12
N HIS A 547 15.41 -28.20 1.68
CA HIS A 547 15.25 -29.20 2.73
C HIS A 547 15.73 -30.59 2.27
N PHE A 548 15.24 -31.06 1.13
CA PHE A 548 15.62 -32.35 0.55
C PHE A 548 17.14 -32.47 0.38
N THR A 549 17.76 -31.52 -0.32
CA THR A 549 19.21 -31.54 -0.61
C THR A 549 20.07 -31.39 0.65
N SER A 550 19.65 -30.58 1.63
CA SER A 550 20.36 -30.45 2.91
C SER A 550 20.30 -31.73 3.73
N VAL A 551 19.14 -32.41 3.79
CA VAL A 551 19.00 -33.69 4.48
C VAL A 551 19.83 -34.76 3.79
N GLU A 552 19.82 -34.83 2.46
CA GLU A 552 20.65 -35.77 1.71
C GLU A 552 22.15 -35.55 1.97
N ARG A 553 22.61 -34.30 2.00
CA ARG A 553 24.01 -33.97 2.31
C ARG A 553 24.42 -34.36 3.73
N ILE A 554 23.56 -34.16 4.73
CA ILE A 554 23.90 -34.41 6.14
C ILE A 554 23.73 -35.90 6.49
N LEU A 555 22.64 -36.52 6.05
CA LEU A 555 22.23 -37.87 6.47
C LEU A 555 22.44 -38.96 5.41
N GLY A 556 22.66 -38.60 4.15
CA GLY A 556 22.55 -39.54 3.03
C GLY A 556 21.19 -40.23 3.00
N PHE A 557 21.15 -41.50 2.63
CA PHE A 557 19.93 -42.30 2.52
C PHE A 557 19.53 -43.01 3.82
N LYS A 558 20.03 -42.56 4.98
CA LYS A 558 19.64 -43.13 6.27
C LYS A 558 18.13 -42.89 6.52
N PRO A 559 17.41 -43.83 7.16
CA PRO A 559 16.03 -43.62 7.59
C PRO A 559 15.88 -42.36 8.46
N GLY A 560 14.73 -41.70 8.34
CA GLY A 560 14.39 -40.52 9.14
C GLY A 560 14.06 -40.90 10.59
N THR A 561 14.33 -40.00 11.54
CA THR A 561 14.02 -40.20 12.97
C THR A 561 12.52 -40.43 13.23
N GLY A 562 11.64 -39.86 12.39
CA GLY A 562 10.19 -40.08 12.42
C GLY A 562 9.70 -41.37 11.75
N GLY A 563 10.58 -42.29 11.36
CA GLY A 563 10.20 -43.59 10.76
C GLY A 563 9.88 -43.57 9.26
N SER A 564 10.16 -42.47 8.56
CA SER A 564 10.05 -42.40 7.09
C SER A 564 11.29 -42.97 6.39
N ALA A 565 11.18 -43.23 5.07
CA ALA A 565 12.31 -43.60 4.22
C ALA A 565 13.35 -42.47 4.02
N GLY A 566 13.34 -41.43 4.85
CA GLY A 566 14.28 -40.30 4.80
C GLY A 566 14.18 -39.55 3.47
N VAL A 567 15.30 -39.49 2.75
CA VAL A 567 15.45 -38.83 1.45
C VAL A 567 14.43 -39.33 0.42
N GLY A 568 14.08 -40.63 0.42
CA GLY A 568 13.10 -41.18 -0.53
C GLY A 568 11.69 -40.59 -0.37
N TRP A 569 11.25 -40.34 0.86
CA TRP A 569 9.98 -39.66 1.13
C TRP A 569 10.05 -38.19 0.72
N LEU A 570 11.16 -37.51 1.02
CA LEU A 570 11.35 -36.10 0.67
C LEU A 570 11.38 -35.88 -0.84
N LYS A 571 11.90 -36.83 -1.62
CA LYS A 571 11.85 -36.79 -3.09
C LYS A 571 10.42 -36.74 -3.63
N HIS A 572 9.50 -37.53 -3.06
CA HIS A 572 8.09 -37.46 -3.44
C HIS A 572 7.44 -36.13 -3.01
N VAL A 573 7.80 -35.61 -1.84
CA VAL A 573 7.27 -34.33 -1.33
C VAL A 573 7.66 -33.13 -2.21
N VAL A 574 8.86 -33.14 -2.81
CA VAL A 574 9.30 -32.05 -3.72
C VAL A 574 8.64 -32.09 -5.10
N GLU A 575 8.00 -33.20 -5.48
CA GLU A 575 7.28 -33.32 -6.76
C GLU A 575 5.91 -32.62 -6.71
N HIS A 576 5.32 -32.46 -5.52
CA HIS A 576 4.04 -31.79 -5.35
C HIS A 576 4.08 -30.33 -5.84
N ARG A 577 3.01 -29.90 -6.49
CA ARG A 577 2.79 -28.52 -6.95
C ARG A 577 1.48 -27.99 -6.38
N PHE A 578 1.57 -26.88 -5.66
CA PHE A 578 0.38 -26.10 -5.30
C PHE A 578 -0.16 -25.40 -6.54
N PHE A 579 -1.49 -25.25 -6.61
CA PHE A 579 -2.20 -24.55 -7.69
C PHE A 579 -1.87 -25.13 -9.08
N PRO A 580 -2.13 -26.43 -9.32
CA PRO A 580 -1.59 -27.16 -10.46
C PRO A 580 -1.99 -26.57 -11.82
N GLU A 581 -3.19 -26.01 -11.95
CA GLU A 581 -3.67 -25.42 -13.19
C GLU A 581 -2.88 -24.16 -13.58
N LEU A 582 -2.45 -23.38 -12.59
CA LEU A 582 -1.55 -22.27 -12.87
C LEU A 582 -0.26 -22.81 -13.53
N TRP A 583 0.31 -23.93 -13.09
CA TRP A 583 1.49 -24.49 -13.77
C TRP A 583 1.18 -24.97 -15.19
N SER A 584 0.06 -25.67 -15.39
CA SER A 584 -0.27 -26.29 -16.68
C SER A 584 -0.66 -25.29 -17.77
N ILE A 585 -1.34 -24.18 -17.45
CA ILE A 585 -1.69 -23.17 -18.46
C ILE A 585 -0.46 -22.62 -19.19
N ARG A 586 0.73 -22.60 -18.56
CA ARG A 586 1.97 -22.12 -19.20
C ARG A 586 2.39 -22.96 -20.42
N THR A 587 1.92 -24.20 -20.53
CA THR A 587 2.14 -25.03 -21.73
C THR A 587 1.23 -24.64 -22.89
N VAL A 588 0.06 -24.07 -22.59
CA VAL A 588 -0.99 -23.76 -23.57
C VAL A 588 -0.97 -22.27 -23.97
N LEU A 589 -0.48 -21.38 -23.11
CA LEU A 589 -0.35 -19.95 -23.40
C LEU A 589 0.57 -19.71 -24.60
N GLY A 590 0.05 -19.03 -25.63
CA GLY A 590 0.79 -18.66 -26.85
C GLY A 590 0.78 -19.69 -27.98
N ALA A 591 0.10 -20.83 -27.79
CA ALA A 591 -0.35 -21.70 -28.87
C ALA A 591 -1.67 -21.20 -29.45
#